data_AF-A0A9P4I0V7-F1
#
_entry.id   AF-A0A9P4I0V7-F1
#
_cell.length_a   1.000
_cell.length_b   1.000
_cell.length_c   1.000
_cell.angle_alpha   90.00
_cell.angle_beta   90.00
_cell.angle_gamma   90.00
#
_symmetry.space_group_name_H-M   'P 1'
#
loop_
_entity.id
_entity.type
_entity.pdbx_description
1 polymer ?
#
loop_
_entity_poly.entity_id
_entity_poly.type
_entity_poly.pdbx_seq_one_letter_code
_entity_poly.pdbx_strand_id
1 'polypeptide(L)'
;MANYLASIFGTEQDKVNCSFYYKIGACRHGDRCSRKHVKPSYSQTILLPNLYQNPAYDPKSKMNPQQLQHHFDAFYEDFWCEMCKYGEIEEVVVCDNNNDHLIGNVYARFKYEDSAQKACDALNSRWYAARPIYCELSPVTDFREACCRLNSGEGCVRGGFCNFIHRKEPSPDLDRELELSTKKWLRQRGRDERSMTRSPSPEPTRRRY
;
A
#
# COMPACT_ATOMS: atom_id res chain seq x y z
N MET A 1 11.02 -21.14 24.17
CA MET A 1 10.00 -20.10 24.45
C MET A 1 9.98 -18.99 23.39
N ALA A 2 11.13 -18.45 22.95
CA ALA A 2 11.17 -17.40 21.91
C ALA A 2 10.48 -17.78 20.59
N ASN A 3 10.69 -19.01 20.08
CA ASN A 3 10.06 -19.46 18.82
C ASN A 3 8.52 -19.57 18.93
N TYR A 4 7.98 -19.90 20.11
CA TYR A 4 6.53 -19.98 20.33
C TYR A 4 5.90 -18.58 20.43
N LEU A 5 6.57 -17.64 21.09
CA LEU A 5 6.13 -16.25 21.15
C LEU A 5 6.21 -15.54 19.79
N ALA A 6 7.25 -15.84 18.98
CA ALA A 6 7.37 -15.33 17.62
C ALA A 6 6.25 -15.85 16.70
N SER A 7 5.77 -17.08 16.89
CA SER A 7 4.62 -17.61 16.14
C SER A 7 3.27 -17.02 16.54
N ILE A 8 3.19 -16.35 17.70
CA ILE A 8 1.96 -15.75 18.22
C ILE A 8 1.86 -14.28 17.79
N PHE A 9 2.98 -13.56 17.74
CA PHE A 9 3.02 -12.13 17.43
C PHE A 9 2.39 -11.81 16.07
N GLY A 10 1.48 -10.83 16.03
CA GLY A 10 0.77 -10.44 14.80
C GLY A 10 -0.34 -11.41 14.37
N THR A 11 -0.61 -12.48 15.13
CA THR A 11 -1.72 -13.43 14.87
C THR A 11 -2.91 -13.16 15.79
N GLU A 12 -4.05 -13.79 15.52
CA GLU A 12 -5.24 -13.69 16.38
C GLU A 12 -5.04 -14.31 17.78
N GLN A 13 -3.99 -15.12 17.95
CA GLN A 13 -3.61 -15.71 19.23
C GLN A 13 -2.90 -14.70 20.15
N ASP A 14 -2.38 -13.60 19.58
CA ASP A 14 -1.87 -12.47 20.36
C ASP A 14 -3.04 -11.73 21.02
N LYS A 15 -3.17 -11.91 22.33
CA LYS A 15 -4.21 -11.26 23.14
C LYS A 15 -3.84 -9.82 23.52
N VAL A 16 -2.59 -9.41 23.31
CA VAL A 16 -2.09 -8.08 23.69
C VAL A 16 -2.15 -7.13 22.50
N ASN A 17 -1.64 -7.54 21.35
CA ASN A 17 -1.59 -6.70 20.17
C ASN A 17 -2.78 -6.95 19.23
N CYS A 18 -3.24 -5.88 18.58
CA CYS A 18 -4.30 -5.99 17.59
C CYS A 18 -3.75 -6.60 16.30
N SER A 19 -4.16 -7.83 16.00
CA SER A 19 -3.80 -8.52 14.75
C SER A 19 -4.23 -7.74 13.51
N PHE A 20 -5.42 -7.12 13.52
CA PHE A 20 -5.90 -6.32 12.38
C PHE A 20 -5.05 -5.07 12.16
N TYR A 21 -4.72 -4.33 13.21
CA TYR A 21 -3.86 -3.16 13.05
C TYR A 21 -2.47 -3.56 12.54
N TYR A 22 -1.90 -4.65 13.05
CA TYR A 22 -0.58 -5.11 12.61
C TYR A 22 -0.57 -5.53 11.13
N LYS A 23 -1.57 -6.30 10.69
CA LYS A 23 -1.62 -6.83 9.31
C LYS A 23 -2.15 -5.82 8.29
N ILE A 24 -3.11 -4.99 8.68
CA ILE A 24 -3.87 -4.13 7.77
C ILE A 24 -3.47 -2.65 7.95
N GLY A 25 -2.81 -2.28 9.05
CA GLY A 25 -2.51 -0.88 9.39
C GLY A 25 -3.74 -0.10 9.85
N ALA A 26 -4.91 -0.72 9.90
CA ALA A 26 -6.17 -0.09 10.30
C ALA A 26 -7.02 -1.05 11.15
N CYS A 27 -7.82 -0.48 12.06
CA CYS A 27 -8.72 -1.24 12.93
C CYS A 27 -10.07 -0.55 13.01
N ARG A 28 -11.16 -1.30 12.87
CA ARG A 28 -12.54 -0.80 12.99
C ARG A 28 -12.86 -0.12 14.32
N HIS A 29 -12.11 -0.43 15.38
CA HIS A 29 -12.31 0.18 16.70
C HIS A 29 -11.48 1.46 16.90
N GLY A 30 -10.55 1.77 15.99
CA GLY A 30 -9.64 2.92 16.11
C GLY A 30 -8.94 2.96 17.47
N ASP A 31 -8.90 4.13 18.10
CA ASP A 31 -8.29 4.32 19.42
C ASP A 31 -9.07 3.67 20.57
N ARG A 32 -10.32 3.23 20.33
CA ARG A 32 -11.13 2.51 21.32
C ARG A 32 -10.88 0.99 21.30
N CYS A 33 -9.90 0.52 20.54
CA CYS A 33 -9.54 -0.89 20.52
C CYS A 33 -9.05 -1.35 21.90
N SER A 34 -9.54 -2.50 22.37
CA SER A 34 -9.07 -3.10 23.62
C SER A 34 -7.66 -3.71 23.51
N ARG A 35 -7.16 -3.91 22.29
CA ARG A 35 -5.81 -4.42 22.00
C ARG A 35 -4.90 -3.27 21.57
N LYS A 36 -3.60 -3.43 21.80
CA LYS A 36 -2.61 -2.39 21.49
C LYS A 36 -2.41 -2.20 19.99
N HIS A 37 -2.35 -0.93 19.56
CA HIS A 37 -1.91 -0.49 18.25
C HIS A 37 -0.51 0.11 18.39
N VAL A 38 0.51 -0.58 17.87
CA VAL A 38 1.90 -0.13 17.97
C VAL A 38 2.27 0.54 16.65
N LYS A 39 2.32 1.88 16.65
CA LYS A 39 2.79 2.64 15.50
C LYS A 39 4.31 2.44 15.35
N PRO A 40 4.80 2.04 14.17
CA PRO A 40 6.24 1.85 13.97
C PRO A 40 6.95 3.20 13.90
N SER A 41 8.14 3.30 14.49
CA SER A 41 9.02 4.48 14.35
C SER A 41 9.76 4.52 13.02
N TYR A 42 9.82 3.37 12.33
CA TYR A 42 10.42 3.18 11.02
C TYR A 42 9.63 2.10 10.29
N SER A 43 9.31 2.35 9.03
CA SER A 43 8.60 1.39 8.18
C SER A 43 8.91 1.70 6.72
N GLN A 44 8.84 0.68 5.89
CA GLN A 44 8.86 0.82 4.43
C GLN A 44 7.51 1.29 3.88
N THR A 45 6.44 1.14 4.64
CA THR A 45 5.07 1.38 4.19
C THR A 45 4.49 2.62 4.87
N ILE A 46 3.86 3.48 4.08
CA ILE A 46 3.04 4.60 4.56
C ILE A 46 1.56 4.32 4.34
N LEU A 47 0.72 4.91 5.18
CA LEU A 47 -0.74 4.92 5.06
C LEU A 47 -1.23 6.37 4.99
N LEU A 48 -2.04 6.64 3.97
CA LEU A 48 -2.78 7.88 3.81
C LEU A 48 -4.27 7.58 3.95
N PRO A 49 -4.84 7.78 5.15
CA PRO A 49 -6.23 7.43 5.38
C PRO A 49 -7.17 8.33 4.59
N ASN A 50 -8.19 7.73 3.97
CA ASN A 50 -9.27 8.44 3.27
C ASN A 50 -8.77 9.48 2.22
N LEU A 51 -7.65 9.18 1.56
CA LEU A 51 -7.08 10.01 0.50
C LEU A 51 -7.88 9.88 -0.80
N TYR A 52 -8.14 8.65 -1.25
CA TYR A 52 -8.93 8.41 -2.45
C TYR A 52 -10.42 8.61 -2.15
N GLN A 53 -11.06 9.54 -2.85
CA GLN A 53 -12.51 9.74 -2.79
C GLN A 53 -13.13 9.06 -4.00
N ASN A 54 -13.73 7.88 -3.81
CA ASN A 54 -14.39 7.17 -4.91
C ASN A 54 -15.71 7.89 -5.27
N PRO A 55 -15.86 8.43 -6.50
CA PRO A 55 -17.10 9.10 -6.91
C PRO A 55 -18.31 8.16 -6.91
N ALA A 56 -18.13 6.83 -6.94
CA ALA A 56 -19.22 5.87 -6.86
C ALA A 56 -20.00 5.93 -5.54
N TYR A 57 -19.39 6.45 -4.47
CA TYR A 57 -20.03 6.62 -3.16
C TYR A 57 -20.60 8.04 -2.95
N ASP A 58 -20.38 8.96 -3.89
CA ASP A 58 -20.98 10.30 -3.83
C ASP A 58 -22.39 10.26 -4.46
N PRO A 59 -23.46 10.54 -3.70
CA PRO A 59 -24.84 10.57 -4.23
C PRO A 59 -25.04 11.56 -5.38
N LYS A 60 -24.17 12.57 -5.52
CA LYS A 60 -24.23 13.57 -6.59
C LYS A 60 -23.57 13.09 -7.89
N SER A 61 -22.74 12.06 -7.82
CA SER A 61 -22.03 11.54 -8.97
C SER A 61 -22.98 10.76 -9.89
N LYS A 62 -22.90 11.07 -11.19
CA LYS A 62 -23.64 10.36 -12.25
C LYS A 62 -22.69 9.67 -13.22
N MET A 63 -21.48 9.38 -12.77
CA MET A 63 -20.44 8.78 -13.63
C MET A 63 -20.81 7.35 -14.01
N ASN A 64 -20.58 7.00 -15.27
CA ASN A 64 -20.69 5.62 -15.74
C ASN A 64 -19.44 4.80 -15.33
N PRO A 65 -19.46 3.45 -15.48
CA PRO A 65 -18.32 2.61 -15.09
C PRO A 65 -16.99 2.99 -15.76
N GLN A 66 -17.02 3.42 -17.02
CA GLN A 66 -15.82 3.83 -17.76
C GLN A 66 -15.24 5.13 -17.21
N GLN A 67 -16.09 6.10 -16.90
CA GLN A 67 -15.70 7.36 -16.27
C GLN A 67 -15.14 7.14 -14.86
N LEU A 68 -15.72 6.21 -14.10
CA LEU A 68 -15.21 5.81 -12.78
C LEU A 68 -13.82 5.17 -12.90
N GLN A 69 -13.59 4.33 -13.91
CA GLN A 69 -12.26 3.76 -14.17
C GLN A 69 -11.27 4.85 -14.56
N HIS A 70 -11.62 5.75 -15.49
CA HIS A 70 -10.74 6.87 -15.87
C HIS A 70 -10.41 7.79 -14.70
N HIS A 71 -11.38 8.08 -13.83
CA HIS A 71 -11.13 8.84 -12.60
C HIS A 71 -10.16 8.10 -11.68
N PHE A 72 -10.30 6.78 -11.56
CA PHE A 72 -9.38 5.98 -10.75
C PHE A 72 -7.97 5.93 -11.34
N ASP A 73 -7.87 5.71 -12.65
CA ASP A 73 -6.60 5.68 -13.37
C ASP A 73 -5.85 7.02 -13.23
N ALA A 74 -6.54 8.16 -13.39
CA ALA A 74 -5.97 9.49 -13.20
C ALA A 74 -5.48 9.70 -11.75
N PHE A 75 -6.25 9.25 -10.76
CA PHE A 75 -5.83 9.30 -9.36
C PHE A 75 -4.59 8.42 -9.11
N TYR A 76 -4.58 7.20 -9.64
CA TYR A 76 -3.50 6.24 -9.45
C TYR A 76 -2.20 6.73 -10.09
N GLU A 77 -2.27 7.28 -11.31
CA GLU A 77 -1.14 7.89 -12.02
C GLU A 77 -0.55 9.07 -11.23
N ASP A 78 -1.40 10.01 -10.81
CA ASP A 78 -1.01 11.19 -10.05
C ASP A 78 -0.31 10.80 -8.74
N PHE A 79 -0.92 9.87 -7.99
CA PHE A 79 -0.35 9.37 -6.75
C PHE A 79 0.99 8.63 -6.98
N TRP A 80 1.06 7.73 -7.96
CA TRP A 80 2.28 6.98 -8.28
C TRP A 80 3.43 7.92 -8.65
N CYS A 81 3.19 8.85 -9.57
CA CYS A 81 4.19 9.82 -10.02
C CYS A 81 4.68 10.71 -8.86
N GLU A 82 3.78 11.10 -7.97
CA GLU A 82 4.15 11.89 -6.79
C GLU A 82 5.02 11.06 -5.83
N MET A 83 4.67 9.80 -5.58
CA MET A 83 5.41 8.94 -4.67
C MET A 83 6.83 8.64 -5.18
N CYS A 84 7.04 8.54 -6.49
CA CYS A 84 8.35 8.30 -7.08
C CYS A 84 9.39 9.39 -6.76
N LYS A 85 8.93 10.60 -6.38
CA LYS A 85 9.81 11.70 -5.95
C LYS A 85 10.53 11.42 -4.63
N TYR A 86 9.91 10.61 -3.76
CA TYR A 86 10.44 10.29 -2.43
C TYR A 86 11.36 9.07 -2.45
N GLY A 87 11.12 8.10 -3.33
CA GLY A 87 11.94 6.91 -3.46
C GLY A 87 11.40 5.90 -4.46
N GLU A 88 12.12 4.78 -4.56
CA GLU A 88 11.66 3.62 -5.34
C GLU A 88 10.46 2.98 -4.65
N ILE A 89 9.32 2.96 -5.35
CA ILE A 89 8.07 2.34 -4.92
C ILE A 89 8.12 0.87 -5.32
N GLU A 90 7.75 -0.01 -4.40
CA GLU A 90 7.55 -1.43 -4.68
C GLU A 90 6.09 -1.76 -4.94
N GLU A 91 5.17 -1.16 -4.20
CA GLU A 91 3.75 -1.47 -4.31
C GLU A 91 2.88 -0.30 -3.84
N VAL A 92 1.80 0.00 -4.58
CA VAL A 92 0.73 0.92 -4.18
C VAL A 92 -0.56 0.13 -4.09
N VAL A 93 -1.31 0.36 -3.01
CA VAL A 93 -2.60 -0.28 -2.77
C VAL A 93 -3.63 0.79 -2.42
N VAL A 94 -4.70 0.87 -3.23
CA VAL A 94 -5.84 1.75 -2.97
C VAL A 94 -7.03 0.91 -2.51
N CYS A 95 -7.64 1.29 -1.41
CA CYS A 95 -8.78 0.58 -0.83
C CYS A 95 -10.11 1.09 -1.39
N ASP A 96 -10.91 0.17 -1.92
CA ASP A 96 -12.30 0.38 -2.33
C ASP A 96 -13.30 -0.15 -1.29
N ASN A 97 -12.88 -0.20 -0.02
CA ASN A 97 -13.76 -0.57 1.07
C ASN A 97 -14.81 0.53 1.29
N ASN A 98 -16.02 0.12 1.66
CA ASN A 98 -17.10 1.04 2.05
C ASN A 98 -17.29 1.07 3.58
N ASN A 99 -16.20 1.15 4.34
CA ASN A 99 -16.26 1.21 5.80
C ASN A 99 -15.28 2.22 6.38
N ASP A 100 -15.63 2.76 7.53
CA ASP A 100 -14.99 3.95 8.10
C ASP A 100 -13.48 3.83 8.31
N HIS A 101 -12.96 2.61 8.52
CA HIS A 101 -11.55 2.38 8.84
C HIS A 101 -10.68 2.07 7.63
N LEU A 102 -11.26 1.70 6.48
CA LEU A 102 -10.53 1.38 5.25
C LEU A 102 -10.93 2.24 4.04
N ILE A 103 -12.05 2.97 4.11
CA ILE A 103 -12.56 3.74 2.99
C ILE A 103 -11.52 4.75 2.49
N GLY A 104 -11.18 4.63 1.21
CA GLY A 104 -10.26 5.55 0.55
C GLY A 104 -8.82 5.50 1.08
N ASN A 105 -8.46 4.51 1.90
CA ASN A 105 -7.10 4.35 2.38
C ASN A 105 -6.16 4.03 1.23
N VAL A 106 -5.02 4.72 1.20
CA VAL A 106 -3.97 4.49 0.21
C VAL A 106 -2.70 4.12 0.93
N TYR A 107 -2.09 3.03 0.49
CA TYR A 107 -0.82 2.56 1.00
C TYR A 107 0.23 2.66 -0.10
N ALA A 108 1.43 3.06 0.29
CA ALA A 108 2.61 2.99 -0.58
C ALA A 108 3.73 2.31 0.20
N ARG A 109 4.28 1.22 -0.35
CA ARG A 109 5.48 0.56 0.15
C ARG A 109 6.67 0.98 -0.68
N PHE A 110 7.66 1.56 -0.03
CA PHE A 110 8.94 1.92 -0.60
C PHE A 110 9.97 0.82 -0.35
N LYS A 111 11.00 0.79 -1.18
CA LYS A 111 12.15 -0.10 -0.97
C LYS A 111 12.95 0.21 0.31
N TYR A 112 12.94 1.48 0.75
CA TYR A 112 13.71 1.94 1.90
C TYR A 112 12.84 2.72 2.90
N GLU A 113 13.09 2.51 4.18
CA GLU A 113 12.40 3.19 5.29
C GLU A 113 12.63 4.70 5.28
N ASP A 114 13.83 5.17 4.92
CA ASP A 114 14.13 6.60 4.76
C ASP A 114 13.19 7.29 3.76
N SER A 115 12.81 6.59 2.69
CA SER A 115 11.93 7.13 1.65
C SER A 115 10.51 7.30 2.17
N ALA A 116 10.02 6.31 2.92
CA ALA A 116 8.73 6.36 3.58
C ALA A 116 8.66 7.48 4.62
N GLN A 117 9.70 7.65 5.45
CA GLN A 117 9.76 8.76 6.42
C GLN A 117 9.72 10.12 5.72
N LYS A 118 10.54 10.31 4.68
CA LYS A 118 10.55 11.55 3.87
C LYS A 118 9.20 11.85 3.23
N ALA A 119 8.55 10.82 2.67
CA ALA A 119 7.22 10.94 2.10
C ALA A 119 6.20 11.36 3.17
N CYS A 120 6.23 10.70 4.32
CA CYS A 120 5.33 10.97 5.44
C CYS A 120 5.44 12.42 5.94
N ASP A 121 6.66 12.90 6.18
CA ASP A 121 6.90 14.26 6.66
C ASP A 121 6.47 15.31 5.65
N ALA A 122 6.80 15.10 4.37
CA ALA A 122 6.44 16.04 3.31
C ALA A 122 4.93 16.09 3.05
N LEU A 123 4.25 14.93 3.03
CA LEU A 123 2.83 14.84 2.70
C LEU A 123 1.94 15.45 3.78
N ASN A 124 2.29 15.34 5.06
CA ASN A 124 1.54 15.98 6.15
C ASN A 124 1.53 17.52 6.10
N SER A 125 2.38 18.15 5.28
CA SER A 125 2.40 19.60 5.06
C SER A 125 1.64 20.04 3.80
N ARG A 126 0.96 19.11 3.11
CA ARG A 126 0.38 19.33 1.78
C ARG A 126 -1.13 19.09 1.75
N TRP A 127 -1.71 19.48 0.62
CA TRP A 127 -3.14 19.38 0.33
C TRP A 127 -3.35 18.57 -0.95
N TYR A 128 -4.43 17.79 -0.98
CA TYR A 128 -4.88 17.05 -2.16
C TYR A 128 -6.38 17.28 -2.34
N ALA A 129 -6.80 17.67 -3.54
CA ALA A 129 -8.21 17.93 -3.87
C ALA A 129 -8.93 18.81 -2.80
N ALA A 130 -8.30 19.92 -2.41
CA ALA A 130 -8.77 20.86 -1.39
C ALA A 130 -8.96 20.29 0.04
N ARG A 131 -8.35 19.13 0.33
CA ARG A 131 -8.32 18.52 1.68
C ARG A 131 -6.89 18.41 2.17
N PRO A 132 -6.63 18.59 3.49
CA PRO A 132 -5.31 18.33 4.03
C PRO A 132 -5.00 16.84 3.91
N ILE A 133 -3.75 16.52 3.61
CA ILE A 133 -3.29 15.14 3.53
C ILE A 133 -2.88 14.71 4.94
N TYR A 134 -3.38 13.55 5.37
CA TYR A 134 -2.87 12.86 6.55
C TYR A 134 -2.00 11.70 6.07
N CYS A 135 -0.81 11.56 6.62
CA CYS A 135 0.09 10.45 6.31
C CYS A 135 0.73 9.93 7.60
N GLU A 136 0.79 8.62 7.76
CA GLU A 136 1.49 7.98 8.87
C GLU A 136 2.27 6.75 8.40
N LEU A 137 3.29 6.37 9.17
CA LEU A 137 3.98 5.10 8.95
C LEU A 137 3.03 3.94 9.31
N SER A 138 2.96 2.96 8.43
CA SER A 138 2.10 1.79 8.56
C SER A 138 2.91 0.55 8.96
N PRO A 139 2.42 -0.31 9.87
CA PRO A 139 3.09 -1.57 10.22
C PRO A 139 2.98 -2.64 9.12
N VAL A 140 2.21 -2.40 8.06
CA VAL A 140 1.94 -3.39 7.01
C VAL A 140 3.20 -3.69 6.21
N THR A 141 3.59 -4.96 6.19
CA THR A 141 4.74 -5.45 5.41
C THR A 141 4.32 -6.24 4.18
N ASP A 142 3.26 -7.06 4.30
CA ASP A 142 2.78 -7.95 3.23
C ASP A 142 1.29 -7.72 2.92
N PHE A 143 1.00 -7.12 1.76
CA PHE A 143 -0.37 -6.89 1.31
C PHE A 143 -1.11 -8.18 0.95
N ARG A 144 -0.43 -9.31 0.72
CA ARG A 144 -1.10 -10.59 0.45
C ARG A 144 -1.84 -11.11 1.67
N GLU A 145 -1.37 -10.79 2.87
CA GLU A 145 -2.07 -11.08 4.12
C GLU A 145 -3.14 -10.03 4.46
N ALA A 146 -2.99 -8.81 3.93
CA ALA A 146 -3.89 -7.70 4.21
C ALA A 146 -5.10 -7.64 3.27
N CYS A 147 -4.93 -8.08 2.02
CA CYS A 147 -5.97 -8.07 1.01
C CYS A 147 -7.01 -9.17 1.22
N CYS A 148 -8.26 -8.84 0.94
CA CYS A 148 -9.35 -9.79 0.97
C CYS A 148 -9.22 -10.75 -0.21
N ARG A 149 -9.00 -12.04 0.08
CA ARG A 149 -8.85 -13.09 -0.95
C ARG A 149 -10.09 -13.27 -1.84
N LEU A 150 -11.28 -12.91 -1.33
CA LEU A 150 -12.54 -13.02 -2.06
C LEU A 150 -12.82 -11.80 -2.95
N ASN A 151 -12.14 -10.67 -2.73
CA ASN A 151 -12.33 -9.47 -3.53
C ASN A 151 -11.79 -9.63 -4.95
N SER A 152 -10.70 -10.38 -5.12
CA SER A 152 -10.10 -10.67 -6.44
C SER A 152 -10.80 -11.81 -7.20
N GLY A 153 -11.84 -12.42 -6.62
CA GLY A 153 -12.56 -13.57 -7.19
C GLY A 153 -14.01 -13.24 -7.52
N GLU A 154 -14.95 -14.06 -7.04
CA GLU A 154 -16.40 -13.91 -7.26
C GLU A 154 -17.04 -12.70 -6.54
N GLY A 155 -16.22 -11.90 -5.84
CA GLY A 155 -16.66 -10.75 -5.06
C GLY A 155 -16.84 -11.08 -3.57
N CYS A 156 -16.47 -10.12 -2.72
CA CYS A 156 -16.56 -10.28 -1.28
C CYS A 156 -17.99 -10.06 -0.76
N VAL A 157 -18.65 -11.12 -0.29
CA VAL A 157 -20.01 -11.07 0.26
C VAL A 157 -20.16 -10.24 1.55
N ARG A 158 -19.04 -9.89 2.20
CA ARG A 158 -19.06 -9.13 3.47
C ARG A 158 -19.33 -7.64 3.27
N GLY A 159 -19.18 -7.12 2.03
CA GLY A 159 -19.38 -5.70 1.72
C GLY A 159 -18.66 -4.78 2.73
N GLY A 160 -19.39 -3.82 3.29
CA GLY A 160 -18.88 -2.89 4.32
C GLY A 160 -18.39 -3.55 5.61
N PHE A 161 -18.77 -4.79 5.92
CA PHE A 161 -18.29 -5.48 7.13
C PHE A 161 -16.94 -6.18 6.94
N CYS A 162 -16.34 -6.12 5.76
CA CYS A 162 -15.03 -6.71 5.52
C CYS A 162 -13.91 -5.91 6.20
N ASN A 163 -13.11 -6.57 7.03
CA ASN A 163 -11.96 -5.95 7.72
C ASN A 163 -10.63 -6.17 6.98
N PHE A 164 -10.68 -6.63 5.73
CA PHE A 164 -9.53 -6.83 4.85
C PHE A 164 -9.61 -5.84 3.68
N ILE A 165 -8.46 -5.51 3.11
CA ILE A 165 -8.36 -4.52 2.03
C ILE A 165 -9.05 -5.06 0.78
N HIS A 166 -10.00 -4.30 0.25
CA HIS A 166 -10.53 -4.49 -1.10
C HIS A 166 -9.70 -3.63 -2.03
N ARG A 167 -8.73 -4.25 -2.71
CA ARG A 167 -7.84 -3.55 -3.64
C ARG A 167 -8.64 -3.10 -4.87
N LYS A 168 -8.52 -1.83 -5.22
CA LYS A 168 -8.91 -1.31 -6.53
C LYS A 168 -7.71 -1.37 -7.47
N GLU A 169 -7.89 -1.91 -8.66
CA GLU A 169 -6.82 -2.06 -9.65
C GLU A 169 -6.93 -1.01 -10.76
N PRO A 170 -5.79 -0.43 -11.19
CA PRO A 170 -5.78 0.46 -12.34
C PRO A 170 -6.00 -0.34 -13.61
N SER A 171 -6.28 0.35 -14.72
CA SER A 171 -6.30 -0.31 -16.02
C SER A 171 -4.96 -1.01 -16.30
N PRO A 172 -4.95 -2.24 -16.84
CA PRO A 172 -3.71 -2.99 -17.06
C PRO A 172 -2.68 -2.27 -17.94
N ASP A 173 -3.13 -1.43 -18.86
CA ASP A 173 -2.26 -0.62 -19.70
C ASP A 173 -1.55 0.48 -18.90
N LEU A 174 -2.27 1.17 -18.00
CA LEU A 174 -1.68 2.18 -17.12
C LEU A 174 -0.65 1.54 -16.19
N ASP A 175 -0.98 0.41 -15.57
CA ASP A 175 -0.08 -0.31 -14.67
C ASP A 175 1.24 -0.67 -15.38
N ARG A 176 1.13 -1.22 -16.59
CA ARG A 176 2.28 -1.55 -17.43
C ARG A 176 3.10 -0.30 -17.82
N GLU A 177 2.46 0.81 -18.13
CA GLU A 177 3.13 2.07 -18.47
C GLU A 177 3.89 2.67 -17.28
N LEU A 178 3.28 2.67 -16.09
CA LEU A 178 3.90 3.12 -14.84
C LEU A 178 5.09 2.24 -14.46
N GLU A 179 4.99 0.92 -14.62
CA GLU A 179 6.13 0.03 -14.40
C GLU A 179 7.28 0.31 -15.36
N LEU A 180 6.99 0.45 -16.66
CA LEU A 180 8.02 0.66 -17.69
C LEU A 180 8.70 2.02 -17.53
N SER A 181 7.94 3.06 -17.21
CA SER A 181 8.47 4.39 -16.93
C SER A 181 9.35 4.40 -15.68
N THR A 182 8.92 3.73 -14.60
CA THR A 182 9.71 3.59 -13.37
C THR A 182 11.02 2.82 -13.64
N LYS A 183 10.95 1.70 -14.40
CA LYS A 183 12.14 0.94 -14.82
C LYS A 183 13.11 1.80 -15.65
N LYS A 184 12.59 2.65 -16.55
CA LYS A 184 13.42 3.57 -17.34
C LYS A 184 14.07 4.63 -16.46
N TRP A 185 13.32 5.23 -15.53
CA TRP A 185 13.84 6.21 -14.58
C TRP A 185 14.95 5.62 -13.70
N LEU A 186 14.77 4.41 -13.17
CA LEU A 186 15.80 3.71 -12.39
C LEU A 186 17.07 3.46 -13.20
N ARG A 187 16.96 3.10 -14.49
CA ARG A 187 18.13 2.94 -15.37
C ARG A 187 18.87 4.26 -15.60
N GLN A 188 18.15 5.36 -15.77
CA GLN A 188 18.74 6.69 -15.98
C GLN A 188 19.42 7.24 -14.72
N ARG A 189 18.84 6.98 -13.55
CA ARG A 189 19.42 7.35 -12.25
C ARG A 189 20.72 6.60 -11.95
N GLY A 190 20.93 5.46 -12.60
CA GLY A 190 22.08 4.60 -12.36
C GLY A 190 21.83 3.65 -11.18
N ARG A 191 22.83 2.82 -10.90
CA ARG A 191 22.72 1.80 -9.88
C ARG A 191 22.67 2.42 -8.49
N ASP A 192 21.67 2.00 -7.73
CA ASP A 192 21.55 2.33 -6.32
C ASP A 192 22.71 1.73 -5.51
N GLU A 193 23.49 2.59 -4.85
CA GLU A 193 24.67 2.21 -4.04
C GLU A 193 24.31 1.27 -2.89
N ARG A 194 23.09 1.40 -2.34
CA ARG A 194 22.57 0.53 -1.28
C ARG A 194 22.11 -0.83 -1.80
N SER A 195 21.95 -0.98 -3.12
CA SER A 195 21.55 -2.25 -3.72
C SER A 195 22.70 -3.25 -3.70
N MET A 196 22.51 -4.36 -2.99
CA MET A 196 23.46 -5.48 -2.93
C MET A 196 23.94 -5.86 -4.34
N THR A 197 25.27 -5.96 -4.51
CA THR A 197 25.87 -6.56 -5.71
C THR A 197 25.36 -7.99 -5.81
N ARG A 198 24.74 -8.34 -6.94
CA ARG A 198 24.68 -9.75 -7.34
C ARG A 198 26.13 -10.22 -7.44
N SER A 199 26.48 -11.27 -6.71
CA SER A 199 27.75 -11.96 -6.89
C SER A 199 27.89 -12.28 -8.38
N PRO A 200 29.08 -12.09 -8.99
CA PRO A 200 29.30 -12.47 -10.38
C PRO A 200 28.82 -13.90 -10.59
N SER A 201 28.07 -14.15 -11.67
CA SER A 201 27.70 -15.52 -12.03
C SER A 201 28.99 -16.32 -12.21
N PRO A 202 29.11 -17.52 -11.62
CA PRO A 202 30.29 -18.36 -11.82
C PRO A 202 30.54 -18.55 -13.31
N GLU A 203 31.80 -18.47 -13.75
CA GLU A 203 32.14 -18.79 -15.13
C GLU A 203 31.68 -20.21 -15.46
N PRO A 204 31.04 -20.43 -16.63
CA PRO A 204 30.57 -21.75 -17.01
C PRO A 204 31.77 -22.71 -17.14
N THR A 205 31.87 -23.64 -16.20
CA THR A 205 32.99 -24.60 -16.07
C THR A 205 33.01 -25.68 -17.15
N ARG A 206 32.05 -25.70 -18.08
CA ARG A 206 32.01 -26.63 -19.20
C ARG A 206 31.86 -25.89 -20.51
N ARG A 207 32.92 -25.92 -21.32
CA ARG A 207 32.78 -25.77 -22.77
C ARG A 207 31.81 -26.86 -23.22
N ARG A 208 30.65 -26.46 -23.75
CA ARG A 208 29.82 -27.37 -24.55
C ARG A 208 30.66 -27.71 -25.78
N TYR A 209 31.25 -28.90 -25.75
CA TYR A 209 31.79 -29.57 -26.92
C TYR A 209 30.65 -30.24 -27.67
#